data_AF-A0A6N8V5B2-F1
#
_entry.id   AF-A0A6N8V5B2-F1
#
_cell.length_a   1.000
_cell.length_b   1.000
_cell.length_c   1.000
_cell.angle_alpha   90.00
_cell.angle_beta   90.00
_cell.angle_gamma   90.00
#
_symmetry.space_group_name_H-M   'P 1'
#
loop_
_entity.id
_entity.type
_entity.pdbx_description
1 polymer ?
#
loop_
_entity_poly.entity_id
_entity_poly.type
_entity_poly.pdbx_seq_one_letter_code
_entity_poly.pdbx_strand_id
1 'polypeptide(L)'
;MLDPQGCIWAADPRGARMSVFDPVDGFLESFRYQYMVRGFIWTGIMTDRGHILKPSMSREDFRPMLRIYDSTMTQIDSIFSAEEDEGGRAGRALRRPREDCAGGVKSGLAPRLCACAVPT
;
A
#
# COMPACT_ATOMS: atom_id res chain seq x y z
N MET A 1 -9.13 5.47 -8.36
CA MET A 1 -7.95 4.60 -8.52
C MET A 1 -7.89 4.17 -9.97
N LEU A 2 -6.71 3.81 -10.49
CA LEU A 2 -6.58 3.22 -11.82
C LEU A 2 -6.16 1.75 -11.66
N ASP A 3 -6.75 0.87 -12.47
CA ASP A 3 -6.28 -0.50 -12.58
C ASP A 3 -5.17 -0.62 -13.65
N PRO A 4 -4.49 -1.78 -13.75
CA PRO A 4 -3.44 -2.00 -14.74
C PRO A 4 -3.91 -1.90 -16.20
N GLN A 5 -5.21 -2.01 -16.44
CA GLN A 5 -5.85 -1.89 -17.74
C GLN A 5 -6.21 -0.43 -18.06
N GLY A 6 -6.08 0.49 -17.10
CA GLY A 6 -6.38 1.91 -17.23
C GLY A 6 -7.83 2.28 -16.87
N CYS A 7 -8.63 1.36 -16.34
CA CYS A 7 -9.99 1.66 -15.91
C CYS A 7 -9.97 2.48 -14.61
N ILE A 8 -10.94 3.39 -14.49
CA ILE A 8 -11.15 4.24 -13.32
C ILE A 8 -12.07 3.52 -12.33
N TRP A 9 -11.53 3.26 -11.15
CA TRP A 9 -12.26 2.71 -10.02
C TRP A 9 -12.64 3.81 -9.04
N ALA A 10 -13.94 4.06 -8.90
CA ALA A 10 -14.50 5.13 -8.09
C ALA A 10 -15.37 4.58 -6.97
N ALA A 11 -14.98 4.87 -5.72
CA ALA A 11 -15.79 4.53 -4.56
C ALA A 11 -16.90 5.56 -4.38
N ASP A 12 -18.13 5.08 -4.19
CA ASP A 12 -19.29 5.87 -3.76
C ASP A 12 -19.69 5.43 -2.34
N PRO A 13 -19.19 6.11 -1.30
CA PRO A 13 -19.46 5.76 0.08
C PRO A 13 -20.91 5.98 0.50
N ARG A 14 -21.67 6.83 -0.23
CA ARG A 14 -23.08 7.10 0.05
C ARG A 14 -23.98 6.05 -0.60
N GLY A 15 -23.62 5.62 -1.81
CA GLY A 15 -24.27 4.55 -2.56
C GLY A 15 -23.79 3.15 -2.20
N ALA A 16 -22.86 3.01 -1.24
CA ALA A 16 -22.32 1.74 -0.78
C ALA A 16 -21.78 0.87 -1.92
N ARG A 17 -21.07 1.46 -2.89
CA ARG A 17 -20.59 0.72 -4.06
C ARG A 17 -19.23 1.18 -4.58
N MET A 18 -18.58 0.28 -5.30
CA MET A 18 -17.44 0.57 -6.17
C MET A 18 -17.96 0.57 -7.59
N SER A 19 -17.69 1.62 -8.36
CA SER A 19 -18.03 1.67 -9.77
C SER A 19 -16.76 1.69 -10.62
N VAL A 20 -16.80 0.97 -11.74
CA VAL A 20 -15.70 0.87 -12.70
C VAL A 20 -16.10 1.60 -13.97
N PHE A 21 -15.20 2.43 -14.47
CA PHE A 21 -15.39 3.19 -15.69
C PHE A 21 -14.21 2.98 -16.63
N ASP A 22 -14.50 2.69 -17.88
CA ASP A 22 -13.53 2.86 -18.97
C ASP A 22 -13.42 4.37 -19.30
N PRO A 23 -12.20 4.90 -19.47
CA PRO A 23 -12.02 6.32 -19.79
C PRO A 23 -12.60 6.74 -21.17
N VAL A 24 -12.83 5.79 -22.07
CA VAL A 24 -13.38 5.98 -23.41
C VAL A 24 -14.87 5.61 -23.45
N ASP A 25 -15.22 4.40 -23.01
CA ASP A 25 -16.58 3.84 -23.15
C ASP A 25 -17.52 4.22 -21.98
N GLY A 26 -16.96 4.74 -20.89
CA GLY A 26 -17.72 5.19 -19.72
C GLY A 26 -18.02 4.06 -18.74
N PHE A 27 -19.25 3.98 -18.24
CA PHE A 27 -19.61 3.06 -17.16
C PHE A 27 -19.52 1.58 -17.60
N LEU A 28 -18.78 0.77 -16.85
CA LEU A 28 -18.69 -0.67 -17.07
C LEU A 28 -19.56 -1.44 -16.09
N GLU A 29 -19.29 -1.32 -14.78
CA GLU A 29 -19.98 -2.11 -13.77
C GLU A 29 -19.95 -1.49 -12.37
N SER A 30 -20.64 -2.12 -11.42
CA SER A 30 -20.59 -1.73 -10.01
C SER A 30 -20.74 -2.89 -9.04
N PHE A 31 -19.90 -2.86 -8.01
CA PHE A 31 -19.90 -3.82 -6.92
C PHE A 31 -20.51 -3.19 -5.67
N ARG A 32 -21.55 -3.81 -5.12
CA ARG A 32 -22.12 -3.38 -3.84
C ARG A 32 -21.22 -3.81 -2.70
N TYR A 33 -20.97 -2.91 -1.76
CA TYR A 33 -20.39 -3.26 -0.48
C TYR A 33 -21.49 -3.69 0.49
N GLN A 34 -21.18 -4.67 1.34
CA GLN A 34 -21.91 -4.81 2.59
C GLN A 34 -21.31 -3.80 3.58
N TYR A 35 -22.11 -2.82 4.01
CA TYR A 35 -21.70 -1.93 5.11
C TYR A 35 -21.35 -2.78 6.32
N MET A 36 -20.12 -2.64 6.82
CA MET A 36 -19.84 -3.03 8.20
C MET A 36 -20.30 -1.92 9.14
N VAL A 37 -20.72 -2.32 10.33
CA VAL A 37 -21.62 -1.68 11.32
C VAL A 37 -21.27 -0.24 11.77
N ARG A 38 -20.24 0.42 11.22
CA ARG A 38 -19.79 1.75 11.69
C ARG A 38 -19.43 2.75 10.58
N GLY A 39 -20.01 2.63 9.39
CA GLY A 39 -19.89 3.69 8.37
C GLY A 39 -18.48 3.93 7.85
N PHE A 40 -17.61 2.91 7.90
CA PHE A 40 -16.25 3.01 7.36
C PHE A 40 -16.31 3.38 5.88
N ILE A 41 -15.80 4.58 5.59
CA ILE A 41 -15.57 5.08 4.24
C ILE A 41 -14.62 4.10 3.56
N TRP A 42 -14.93 3.73 2.31
CA TRP A 42 -14.05 2.89 1.53
C TRP A 42 -12.71 3.63 1.27
N THR A 43 -11.63 3.14 1.87
CA THR A 43 -10.25 3.67 1.74
C THR A 43 -9.30 2.65 1.09
N GLY A 44 -9.82 1.82 0.19
CA GLY A 44 -8.98 0.86 -0.53
C GLY A 44 -8.02 1.53 -1.51
N ILE A 45 -6.90 0.88 -1.79
CA ILE A 45 -5.91 1.27 -2.80
C ILE A 45 -5.75 0.13 -3.79
N MET A 46 -5.67 0.43 -5.08
CA MET A 46 -5.37 -0.56 -6.11
C MET A 46 -3.87 -0.64 -6.36
N THR A 47 -3.37 -1.87 -6.46
CA THR A 47 -1.98 -2.17 -6.83
C THR A 47 -1.83 -2.25 -8.35
N ASP A 48 -0.58 -2.20 -8.82
CA ASP A 48 -0.19 -2.41 -10.22
C ASP A 48 -0.46 -3.85 -10.74
N ARG A 49 -0.86 -4.76 -9.85
CA ARG A 49 -1.30 -6.12 -10.19
C ARG A 49 -2.82 -6.29 -10.21
N GLY A 50 -3.58 -5.21 -10.00
CA GLY A 50 -5.04 -5.24 -9.99
C GLY A 50 -5.65 -5.77 -8.68
N HIS A 51 -4.84 -6.01 -7.65
CA HIS A 51 -5.36 -6.30 -6.31
C HIS A 51 -5.78 -5.01 -5.61
N ILE A 52 -6.86 -5.10 -4.83
CA ILE A 52 -7.35 -4.02 -4.00
C ILE A 52 -7.02 -4.32 -2.54
N LEU A 53 -6.23 -3.42 -1.94
CA LEU A 53 -5.84 -3.49 -0.55
C LEU A 53 -6.75 -2.58 0.27
N LYS A 54 -7.46 -3.13 1.24
CA LYS A 54 -8.43 -2.39 2.06
C LYS A 54 -8.14 -2.57 3.55
N PRO A 55 -7.83 -1.48 4.27
CA PRO A 55 -7.80 -1.50 5.72
C PRO A 55 -9.16 -1.93 6.29
N SER A 56 -9.13 -2.85 7.24
CA SER A 56 -10.32 -3.44 7.84
C SER A 56 -10.03 -3.86 9.28
N MET A 57 -11.04 -4.48 9.90
CA MET A 57 -10.90 -5.14 11.19
C MET A 57 -11.47 -6.55 11.09
N SER A 58 -10.94 -7.45 11.90
CA SER A 58 -11.59 -8.73 12.17
C SER A 58 -12.95 -8.49 12.83
N ARG A 59 -13.89 -9.42 12.65
CA ARG A 59 -15.18 -9.36 13.34
C ARG A 59 -15.16 -9.97 14.74
N GLU A 60 -14.20 -10.83 15.02
CA GLU A 60 -14.17 -11.64 16.24
C GLU A 60 -13.44 -10.90 17.37
N ASP A 61 -12.27 -10.35 17.07
CA ASP A 61 -11.37 -9.72 18.04
C ASP A 61 -11.09 -8.24 17.73
N PHE A 62 -11.74 -7.69 16.69
CA PHE A 62 -11.56 -6.31 16.23
C PHE A 62 -10.11 -5.92 15.89
N ARG A 63 -9.22 -6.90 15.65
CA ARG A 63 -7.84 -6.59 15.30
C ARG A 63 -7.73 -5.97 13.91
N PRO A 64 -6.88 -4.94 13.75
CA PRO A 64 -6.68 -4.29 12.46
C PRO A 64 -6.03 -5.25 11.47
N MET A 65 -6.55 -5.28 10.26
CA MET A 65 -6.08 -6.14 9.18
C MET A 65 -6.16 -5.44 7.84
N LEU A 66 -5.37 -5.92 6.88
CA LEU A 66 -5.47 -5.57 5.48
C LEU A 66 -6.20 -6.69 4.74
N ARG A 67 -7.37 -6.39 4.17
CA ARG A 67 -8.06 -7.33 3.26
C ARG A 67 -7.56 -7.12 1.84
N ILE A 68 -7.38 -8.22 1.13
CA ILE A 68 -6.93 -8.24 -0.26
C ILE A 68 -8.06 -8.78 -1.12
N TYR A 69 -8.46 -8.01 -2.12
CA TYR A 69 -9.46 -8.39 -3.09
C TYR A 69 -8.85 -8.45 -4.48
N ASP A 70 -9.39 -9.29 -5.35
CA ASP A 70 -9.11 -9.25 -6.78
C ASP A 70 -9.95 -8.17 -7.50
N SER A 71 -9.78 -8.05 -8.81
CA SER A 71 -10.52 -7.13 -9.67
C SER A 71 -12.00 -7.47 -9.84
N THR A 72 -12.46 -8.61 -9.31
CA THR A 72 -13.89 -8.98 -9.26
C THR A 72 -14.51 -8.64 -7.91
N MET A 73 -13.76 -7.96 -7.03
CA MET A 73 -14.15 -7.67 -5.64
C MET A 73 -14.36 -8.92 -4.78
N THR A 74 -13.77 -10.05 -5.19
CA THR A 74 -13.70 -11.27 -4.37
C THR A 74 -12.54 -11.15 -3.40
N GLN A 75 -12.79 -11.38 -2.10
CA GLN A 75 -11.69 -11.40 -1.13
C GLN A 75 -10.84 -12.65 -1.38
N ILE A 76 -9.57 -12.46 -1.69
CA ILE A 76 -8.62 -13.54 -1.95
C ILE A 76 -7.69 -13.81 -0.77
N ASP A 77 -7.45 -12.80 0.10
CA ASP A 77 -6.57 -12.95 1.25
C ASP A 77 -6.83 -11.88 2.34
N SER A 78 -6.19 -12.03 3.50
CA SER A 78 -6.13 -11.03 4.56
C SER A 78 -4.86 -11.15 5.40
N ILE A 79 -4.23 -10.02 5.70
CA ILE A 79 -3.02 -9.93 6.51
C ILE A 79 -3.36 -9.19 7.80
N PHE A 80 -3.09 -9.79 8.96
CA PHE A 80 -3.22 -9.09 10.24
C PHE A 80 -2.05 -8.12 10.45
N SER A 81 -2.32 -6.98 11.08
CA SER A 81 -1.24 -6.10 11.54
C SER A 81 -0.47 -6.84 12.62
N ALA A 82 0.87 -6.84 12.56
CA ALA A 82 1.67 -7.36 13.66
C ALA A 82 1.35 -6.56 14.92
N GLU A 83 1.00 -7.25 16.00
CA GLU A 83 0.89 -6.61 17.32
C GLU A 83 2.29 -6.09 17.67
N GLU A 84 2.40 -4.82 18.06
CA GLU A 84 3.60 -4.38 18.78
C GLU A 84 3.60 -5.18 20.07
N ASP A 85 4.51 -6.17 20.18
CA ASP A 85 4.76 -6.88 21.43
C ASP A 85 5.05 -5.84 22.51
N GLU A 86 4.08 -5.58 23.40
CA GLU A 86 4.32 -4.93 24.69
C GLU A 86 5.13 -5.89 25.59
N GLY A 87 6.39 -6.06 25.22
CA GLY A 87 7.42 -6.83 25.91
C GLY A 87 8.75 -6.06 25.96
N GLY A 88 8.68 -4.73 25.92
CA GLY A 88 9.84 -3.85 26.04
C GLY A 88 10.36 -3.75 27.48
N ARG A 89 11.18 -4.71 27.93
CA ARG A 89 12.16 -4.42 28.98
C ARG A 89 13.51 -5.12 28.76
N ALA A 90 14.51 -4.25 28.61
CA ALA A 90 15.94 -4.42 28.86
C ALA A 90 16.79 -5.15 27.80
N GLY A 91 17.39 -4.34 26.92
CA GLY A 91 18.84 -4.14 27.03
C GLY A 91 19.73 -5.16 26.32
N ARG A 92 20.12 -4.82 25.09
CA ARG A 92 21.54 -4.85 24.75
C ARG A 92 21.83 -3.82 23.66
N ALA A 93 22.55 -2.77 24.07
CA ALA A 93 23.28 -1.92 23.18
C ALA A 93 24.10 -2.80 22.23
N LEU A 94 23.73 -2.84 20.94
CA LEU A 94 24.71 -3.17 19.92
C LEU A 94 25.67 -2.00 19.85
N ARG A 95 26.81 -2.18 20.52
CA ARG A 95 28.00 -1.35 20.37
C ARG A 95 28.25 -1.18 18.88
N ARG A 96 28.27 0.07 18.41
CA ARG A 96 28.89 0.43 17.13
C ARG A 96 30.32 -0.11 17.13
N PRO A 97 30.78 -0.82 16.09
CA PRO A 97 32.21 -0.97 15.89
C PRO A 97 32.79 0.42 15.65
N ARG A 98 33.83 0.72 16.41
CA ARG A 98 34.63 1.93 16.36
C ARG A 98 35.44 1.86 15.06
N GLU A 99 35.14 2.72 14.09
CA GLU A 99 36.01 2.91 12.94
C GLU A 99 37.28 3.61 13.42
N ASP A 100 38.40 2.88 13.36
CA ASP A 100 39.73 3.42 13.60
C ASP A 100 40.12 4.35 12.45
N CYS A 101 40.09 5.65 12.71
CA CYS A 101 40.73 6.66 11.89
C CYS A 101 42.25 6.59 12.09
N ALA A 102 42.97 5.95 11.17
CA ALA A 102 44.41 6.10 11.03
C ALA A 102 44.81 6.24 9.54
N GLY A 103 45.03 7.49 9.14
CA GLY A 103 46.09 7.97 8.23
C GLY A 103 46.24 7.33 6.84
N GLY A 104 46.00 8.13 5.79
CA GLY A 104 46.51 7.83 4.44
C GLY A 104 45.99 8.76 3.33
N VAL A 105 46.55 9.96 3.23
CA VAL A 105 46.31 10.91 2.13
C VAL A 105 46.93 10.38 0.83
N LYS A 106 46.18 10.43 -0.29
CA LYS A 106 46.60 11.10 -1.55
C LYS A 106 45.54 11.04 -2.67
N SER A 107 45.07 12.25 -3.03
CA SER A 107 44.87 12.79 -4.39
C SER A 107 43.99 12.08 -5.42
N GLY A 108 42.97 12.80 -5.93
CA GLY A 108 42.62 12.74 -7.37
C GLY A 108 41.14 12.87 -7.73
N LEU A 109 40.77 14.05 -8.24
CA LEU A 109 39.61 14.38 -9.12
C LEU A 109 38.16 14.24 -8.60
N ALA A 110 37.44 15.37 -8.64
CA ALA A 110 35.99 15.48 -8.63
C ALA A 110 35.41 15.42 -10.08
N PRO A 111 34.11 15.71 -10.32
CA PRO A 111 32.98 14.77 -10.28
C PRO A 111 32.29 14.64 -11.67
N ARG A 112 31.45 13.63 -11.91
CA ARG A 112 30.49 13.67 -13.02
C ARG A 112 29.10 13.13 -12.65
N LEU A 113 28.16 14.08 -12.65
CA LEU A 113 26.72 13.89 -12.81
C LEU A 113 26.41 13.09 -14.08
N CYS A 114 25.42 12.20 -14.03
CA CYS A 114 24.70 11.75 -15.22
C CYS A 114 23.20 11.74 -14.96
N ALA A 115 22.52 12.67 -15.62
CA ALA A 115 21.09 12.69 -15.89
C ALA A 115 20.89 12.34 -17.37
N CYS A 116 19.90 11.51 -17.69
CA CYS A 116 19.31 11.33 -19.02
C CYS A 116 17.81 11.07 -18.76
N ALA A 117 16.82 11.92 -19.08
CA ALA A 117 16.47 12.65 -20.30
C ALA A 117 16.03 11.72 -21.45
N VAL A 118 14.73 11.74 -21.71
CA VAL A 118 13.96 11.13 -22.82
C VAL A 118 14.22 11.90 -24.12
N PRO A 119 14.14 11.23 -25.29
CA PRO A 119 13.77 11.92 -26.51
C PRO A 119 12.45 11.38 -27.12
N THR A 120 11.72 12.35 -27.64
CA THR A 120 10.50 12.36 -28.47
C THR A 120 10.57 11.53 -29.74
#